data_AF-A0A7T6XUB8-F1
#
_entry.id   AF-A0A7T6XUB8-F1
#
_cell.length_a   1.000
_cell.length_b   1.000
_cell.length_c   1.000
_cell.angle_alpha   90.00
_cell.angle_beta   90.00
_cell.angle_gamma   90.00
#
_symmetry.space_group_name_H-M   'P 1'
#
loop_
_entity.id
_entity.type
_entity.pdbx_description
1 polymer ?
#
loop_
_entity_poly.entity_id
_entity_poly.type
_entity_poly.pdbx_seq_one_letter_code
_entity_poly.pdbx_strand_id
1 'polypeptide(L)'
;MEQIQVQLHQNPVIHLDVTAKEFTAALAHVNCRHGFIGGYAASLIGGERRKDDMDLIVDADPANVRQMLLQVSGFQLTSVNHLGFTYNDKLIKVGVLRGGRAQSMKLPDANSIRP
;
A
#
# COMPACT_ATOMS: atom_id res chain seq x y z
N MET A 1 -0.92 7.47 -44.31
CA MET A 1 -1.56 7.71 -43.00
C MET A 1 -1.25 6.50 -42.13
N GLU A 2 -0.04 6.46 -41.57
CA GLU A 2 0.37 5.39 -40.66
C GLU A 2 -0.42 5.54 -39.36
N GLN A 3 -1.21 4.52 -39.03
CA GLN A 3 -1.84 4.39 -37.72
C GLN A 3 -0.71 4.12 -36.72
N ILE A 4 -0.34 5.15 -35.96
CA ILE A 4 0.43 4.99 -34.73
C ILE A 4 -0.47 4.22 -33.76
N GLN A 5 -0.38 2.90 -33.80
CA GLN A 5 -0.82 2.06 -32.70
C GLN A 5 0.08 2.41 -31.52
N VAL A 6 -0.38 3.34 -30.67
CA VAL A 6 0.15 3.48 -29.34
C VAL A 6 -0.15 2.17 -28.63
N GLN A 7 0.81 1.24 -28.67
CA GLN A 7 0.89 0.18 -27.70
C GLN A 7 0.94 0.89 -26.34
N LEU A 8 -0.23 0.98 -25.70
CA LEU A 8 -0.36 1.21 -24.28
C LEU A 8 0.48 0.12 -23.63
N HIS A 9 1.76 0.42 -23.39
CA HIS A 9 2.60 -0.36 -22.50
C HIS A 9 1.77 -0.50 -21.24
N GLN A 10 1.33 -1.71 -20.95
CA GLN A 10 0.61 -2.02 -19.72
C GLN A 10 1.48 -1.47 -18.59
N ASN A 11 1.00 -0.42 -17.91
CA ASN A 11 1.76 0.21 -16.85
C ASN A 11 2.07 -0.91 -15.84
N PRO A 12 3.35 -1.34 -15.69
CA PRO A 12 3.68 -2.54 -14.96
C PRO A 12 3.36 -2.43 -13.47
N VAL A 13 3.01 -1.25 -12.99
CA VAL A 13 2.63 -0.96 -11.60
C VAL A 13 1.17 -0.54 -11.44
N ILE A 14 0.31 -0.69 -12.46
CA ILE A 14 -1.10 -0.25 -12.40
C ILE A 14 -1.86 -0.84 -11.21
N HIS A 15 -1.59 -2.09 -10.82
CA HIS A 15 -2.20 -2.72 -9.65
C HIS A 15 -1.83 -2.01 -8.36
N LEU A 16 -0.62 -1.47 -8.26
CA LEU A 16 -0.17 -0.70 -7.09
C LEU A 16 -0.81 0.68 -7.08
N ASP A 17 -0.94 1.35 -8.23
CA ASP A 17 -1.61 2.65 -8.34
C ASP A 17 -3.09 2.56 -7.97
N VAL A 18 -3.78 1.51 -8.44
CA VAL A 18 -5.16 1.25 -8.04
C VAL A 18 -5.22 0.95 -6.54
N THR A 19 -4.35 0.08 -6.03
CA THR A 19 -4.33 -0.22 -4.61
C THR A 19 -4.06 1.04 -3.77
N ALA A 20 -3.12 1.89 -4.18
CA ALA A 20 -2.78 3.14 -3.48
C ALA A 20 -3.98 4.10 -3.45
N LYS A 21 -4.71 4.19 -4.57
CA LYS A 21 -5.94 4.96 -4.66
C LYS A 21 -7.01 4.45 -3.69
N GLU A 22 -7.23 3.14 -3.62
CA GLU A 22 -8.23 2.54 -2.72
C GLU A 22 -7.88 2.73 -1.25
N PHE A 23 -6.60 2.59 -0.88
CA PHE A 23 -6.11 2.93 0.46
C PHE A 23 -6.32 4.41 0.77
N THR A 24 -5.98 5.31 -0.16
CA THR A 24 -6.14 6.75 0.01
C THR A 24 -7.61 7.10 0.25
N ALA A 25 -8.52 6.54 -0.54
CA ALA A 25 -9.96 6.76 -0.40
C ALA A 25 -10.49 6.29 0.96
N ALA A 26 -10.12 5.07 1.38
CA ALA A 26 -10.55 4.52 2.66
C ALA A 26 -10.02 5.32 3.86
N LEU A 27 -8.74 5.72 3.83
CA LEU A 27 -8.12 6.51 4.90
C LEU A 27 -8.64 7.95 4.94
N ALA A 28 -8.95 8.55 3.79
CA ALA A 28 -9.54 9.88 3.71
C ALA A 28 -10.96 9.91 4.31
N HIS A 29 -11.74 8.83 4.16
CA HIS A 29 -13.09 8.72 4.72
C HIS A 29 -13.12 8.87 6.25
N VAL A 30 -12.03 8.47 6.92
CA VAL A 30 -11.88 8.56 8.38
C VAL A 30 -10.93 9.67 8.82
N ASN A 31 -10.56 10.57 7.91
CA ASN A 31 -9.61 11.67 8.15
C ASN A 31 -8.26 11.19 8.75
N CYS A 32 -7.78 10.02 8.32
CA CYS A 32 -6.48 9.47 8.72
C CYS A 32 -5.40 9.95 7.76
N ARG A 33 -4.45 10.75 8.25
CA ARG A 33 -3.34 11.21 7.42
C ARG A 33 -2.38 10.05 7.22
N HIS A 34 -1.92 9.92 5.99
CA HIS A 34 -1.04 8.84 5.60
C HIS A 34 -0.02 9.30 4.57
N GLY A 35 1.04 8.52 4.43
CA GLY A 35 2.03 8.69 3.39
C GLY A 35 2.51 7.33 2.92
N PHE A 36 2.74 7.19 1.62
CA PHE A 36 3.40 6.02 1.08
C PHE A 36 4.90 6.10 1.32
N ILE A 37 5.52 4.96 1.62
CA ILE A 37 6.96 4.82 1.81
C ILE A 37 7.48 3.60 1.02
N GLY A 38 8.78 3.37 1.07
CA GLY A 38 9.40 2.19 0.46
C GLY A 38 9.41 2.25 -1.07
N GLY A 39 9.36 1.06 -1.69
CA GLY A 39 9.54 0.92 -3.15
C GLY A 39 8.46 1.62 -3.97
N TYR A 40 7.24 1.78 -3.43
CA TYR A 40 6.14 2.44 -4.16
C TYR A 40 6.38 3.94 -4.21
N ALA A 41 6.68 4.55 -3.06
CA ALA A 41 7.05 5.96 -3.01
C ALA A 41 8.26 6.28 -3.90
N ALA A 42 9.27 5.40 -3.92
CA ALA A 42 10.42 5.55 -4.80
C ALA A 42 10.05 5.48 -6.29
N SER A 43 9.12 4.61 -6.69
CA SER A 43 8.68 4.53 -8.09
C SER A 43 7.94 5.77 -8.57
N LEU A 44 7.22 6.47 -7.68
CA LEU A 44 6.53 7.72 -8.02
C LEU A 44 7.49 8.84 -8.45
N ILE A 45 8.77 8.75 -8.09
CA ILE A 45 9.81 9.72 -8.46
C ILE A 45 10.82 9.15 -9.47
N GLY A 46 10.46 8.07 -10.18
CA GLY A 46 11.28 7.46 -11.23
C GLY A 46 12.30 6.42 -10.75
N GLY A 47 12.23 6.00 -9.49
CA GLY A 47 13.05 4.88 -8.98
C GLY A 47 12.58 3.54 -9.53
N GLU A 48 13.53 2.61 -9.74
CA GLU A 48 13.19 1.23 -10.10
C GLU A 48 12.62 0.46 -8.90
N ARG A 49 11.60 -0.34 -9.17
CA ARG A 49 10.90 -1.14 -8.15
C ARG A 49 11.04 -2.62 -8.45
N ARG A 50 11.29 -3.41 -7.39
CA ARG A 50 11.54 -4.87 -7.48
C ARG A 50 10.50 -5.76 -6.81
N LYS A 51 9.54 -5.18 -6.09
CA LYS A 51 8.57 -5.93 -5.26
C LYS A 51 7.14 -5.50 -5.58
N ASP A 52 6.18 -6.34 -5.20
CA ASP A 52 4.73 -6.13 -5.38
C ASP A 52 4.01 -5.96 -4.02
N ASP A 53 4.57 -5.13 -3.15
CA ASP A 53 4.06 -4.75 -1.82
C ASP A 53 4.00 -3.23 -1.60
N MET A 54 3.07 -2.75 -0.79
CA MET A 54 3.08 -1.33 -0.40
C MET A 54 3.36 -1.16 1.07
N ASP A 55 4.00 -0.05 1.38
CA ASP A 55 4.24 0.36 2.75
C ASP A 55 3.66 1.74 2.92
N LEU A 56 2.90 1.93 4.00
CA LEU A 56 2.31 3.20 4.34
C LEU A 56 2.50 3.51 5.82
N ILE A 57 2.75 4.78 6.07
CA ILE A 57 2.77 5.36 7.39
C ILE A 57 1.44 6.06 7.65
N VAL A 58 0.87 5.87 8.84
CA VAL A 58 -0.41 6.46 9.24
C VAL A 58 -0.27 7.19 10.56
N ASP A 59 -1.03 8.26 10.77
CA ASP A 59 -1.02 9.05 12.00
C ASP A 59 -2.00 8.55 13.09
N ALA A 60 -2.42 7.29 12.96
CA ALA A 60 -3.32 6.59 13.87
C ALA A 60 -2.73 5.25 14.33
N ASP A 61 -3.47 4.52 15.17
CA ASP A 61 -3.09 3.16 15.56
C ASP A 61 -3.17 2.18 14.37
N PRO A 62 -2.05 1.53 13.97
CA PRO A 62 -2.08 0.56 12.87
C PRO A 62 -3.08 -0.58 13.07
N ALA A 63 -3.35 -1.01 14.31
CA ALA A 63 -4.33 -2.05 14.59
C ALA A 63 -5.75 -1.58 14.27
N ASN A 64 -6.10 -0.36 14.71
CA ASN A 64 -7.40 0.24 14.43
C ASN A 64 -7.58 0.53 12.94
N VAL A 65 -6.51 1.04 12.29
CA VAL A 65 -6.52 1.27 10.84
C VAL A 65 -6.74 -0.04 10.08
N ARG A 66 -6.05 -1.12 10.45
CA ARG A 66 -6.27 -2.45 9.85
C ARG A 66 -7.71 -2.92 10.04
N GLN A 67 -8.25 -2.86 11.25
CA GLN A 67 -9.63 -3.28 11.53
C GLN A 67 -10.65 -2.50 10.70
N MET A 68 -10.44 -1.18 10.57
CA MET A 68 -11.28 -0.32 9.74
C MET A 68 -11.18 -0.69 8.26
N LEU A 69 -9.97 -0.86 7.73
CA LEU A 69 -9.76 -1.21 6.33
C LEU A 69 -10.41 -2.55 5.98
N LEU A 70 -10.42 -3.52 6.89
CA LEU A 70 -11.11 -4.81 6.70
C LEU A 70 -12.64 -4.69 6.60
N GLN A 71 -13.23 -3.53 6.90
CA GLN A 71 -14.65 -3.26 6.64
C GLN A 71 -14.91 -2.74 5.21
N VAL A 72 -13.84 -2.44 4.46
CA VAL A 72 -13.92 -1.92 3.09
C VAL A 72 -13.75 -3.08 2.10
N SER A 73 -14.59 -3.10 1.06
CA SER A 73 -14.52 -4.14 0.02
C SER A 73 -13.14 -4.18 -0.64
N GLY A 74 -12.66 -5.39 -0.91
CA GLY A 74 -11.35 -5.64 -1.52
C GLY A 74 -10.19 -5.74 -0.52
N PHE A 75 -10.34 -5.25 0.72
CA PHE A 75 -9.33 -5.40 1.76
C PHE A 75 -9.52 -6.72 2.51
N GLN A 76 -8.41 -7.43 2.76
CA GLN A 76 -8.42 -8.70 3.46
C GLN A 76 -7.10 -8.98 4.19
N LEU A 77 -7.13 -9.96 5.10
CA LEU A 77 -5.92 -10.51 5.71
C LEU A 77 -5.45 -11.75 4.93
N THR A 78 -4.13 -11.90 4.83
CA THR A 78 -3.52 -13.18 4.42
C THR A 78 -3.66 -14.22 5.53
N SER A 79 -3.37 -15.49 5.21
CA SER A 79 -3.26 -16.58 6.19
C SER A 79 -2.23 -16.32 7.30
N VAL A 80 -1.30 -15.40 7.09
CA VAL A 80 -0.26 -14.98 8.04
C VAL A 80 -0.53 -13.56 8.60
N ASN A 81 -1.78 -13.09 8.60
CA ASN A 81 -2.23 -11.81 9.18
C ASN A 81 -1.58 -10.55 8.59
N HIS A 82 -1.13 -10.59 7.33
CA HIS A 82 -0.78 -9.38 6.59
C HIS A 82 -2.03 -8.77 5.97
N LEU A 83 -2.20 -7.47 6.12
CA LEU A 83 -3.22 -6.73 5.38
C LEU A 83 -2.85 -6.72 3.89
N GLY A 84 -3.85 -6.81 3.02
CA GLY A 84 -3.68 -6.58 1.60
C GLY A 84 -4.97 -6.15 0.93
N PHE A 85 -4.85 -5.76 -0.33
CA PHE A 85 -5.97 -5.42 -1.20
C PHE A 85 -5.97 -6.30 -2.44
N THR A 86 -7.14 -6.79 -2.84
CA THR A 86 -7.30 -7.67 -3.99
C THR A 86 -7.57 -6.86 -5.25
N TYR A 87 -6.69 -6.99 -6.25
CA TYR A 87 -6.84 -6.42 -7.58
C TYR A 87 -6.71 -7.53 -8.62
N ASN A 88 -7.75 -7.78 -9.42
CA ASN A 88 -7.79 -8.85 -10.43
C ASN A 88 -7.28 -10.20 -9.88
N ASP A 89 -7.86 -10.65 -8.78
CA ASP A 89 -7.50 -11.88 -8.05
C ASP A 89 -6.06 -11.93 -7.48
N LYS A 90 -5.28 -10.86 -7.64
CA LYS A 90 -3.95 -10.70 -7.04
C LYS A 90 -4.05 -9.92 -5.73
N LEU A 91 -3.56 -10.52 -4.65
CA LEU A 91 -3.45 -9.85 -3.36
C LEU A 91 -2.16 -9.04 -3.27
N ILE A 92 -2.29 -7.72 -3.16
CA ILE A 92 -1.17 -6.81 -2.91
C ILE A 92 -1.02 -6.63 -1.41
N LYS A 93 0.11 -7.10 -0.85
CA LYS A 93 0.39 -6.99 0.58
C LYS A 93 0.68 -5.54 0.94
N VAL A 94 0.17 -5.09 2.07
CA VAL A 94 0.39 -3.73 2.57
C VAL A 94 0.86 -3.70 4.01
N GLY A 95 2.05 -3.15 4.22
CA GLY A 95 2.61 -2.81 5.52
C GLY A 95 2.03 -1.49 6.03
N VAL A 96 1.47 -1.52 7.24
CA VAL A 96 0.97 -0.32 7.94
C VAL A 96 1.87 -0.05 9.14
N LEU A 97 2.56 1.09 9.13
CA LEU A 97 3.41 1.56 10.22
C LEU A 97 2.82 2.80 10.88
N ARG A 98 3.03 2.94 12.20
CA ARG A 98 2.64 4.15 12.93
C ARG A 98 3.65 5.27 12.67
N GLY A 99 3.13 6.47 12.40
CA GLY A 99 3.89 7.72 12.38
C GLY A 99 3.12 8.85 13.05
N GLY A 100 3.39 10.08 12.61
CA GLY A 100 2.76 11.29 13.13
C GLY A 100 3.64 12.08 14.11
N ARG A 101 3.25 13.33 14.37
CA ARG A 101 4.07 14.36 15.04
C ARG A 101 4.57 13.97 16.44
N ALA A 102 3.87 13.06 17.13
CA ALA A 102 4.17 12.65 18.49
C ALA A 102 4.74 11.22 18.60
N GLN A 103 5.04 10.56 17.49
CA GLN A 103 5.47 9.16 17.47
C GLN A 103 6.83 9.04 16.78
N SER A 104 7.77 8.37 17.44
CA SER A 104 9.00 7.95 16.78
C SER A 104 8.66 6.85 15.79
N MET A 105 9.08 7.02 14.54
CA MET A 105 9.05 5.93 13.57
C MET A 105 10.02 4.85 14.06
N LYS A 106 9.50 3.76 14.61
CA LYS A 106 10.30 2.58 14.92
C LYS A 106 10.11 1.58 13.79
N LEU A 107 11.22 1.21 13.17
CA LEU A 107 11.24 0.00 12.36
C LEU A 107 10.90 -1.20 13.26
N PRO A 108 10.22 -2.24 12.72
CA PRO A 108 10.01 -3.47 13.45
C PRO A 108 11.35 -4.02 13.98
N ASP A 109 11.35 -4.66 15.13
CA ASP A 109 12.53 -5.37 15.62
C ASP A 109 12.95 -6.42 14.56
N ALA A 110 14.24 -6.49 14.22
CA ALA A 110 14.74 -7.46 13.27
C ALA A 110 14.37 -8.91 13.67
N ASN A 111 14.23 -9.17 14.98
CA ASN A 111 13.82 -10.47 15.52
C ASN A 111 12.32 -10.75 15.37
N SER A 112 11.50 -9.73 15.08
CA SER A 112 10.06 -9.88 14.86
C SER A 112 9.69 -10.25 13.43
N ILE A 113 10.65 -10.17 12.50
CA ILE A 113 10.49 -10.60 11.12
C ILE A 113 11.02 -12.04 11.03
N ARG A 114 10.14 -13.04 11.15
CA ARG A 114 10.53 -14.43 10.88
C ARG A 114 10.67 -14.66 9.36
N PRO A 115 11.73 -15.36 8.92
CA PRO A 115 11.90 -15.73 7.51
C PRO A 115 10.82 -16.70 7.02
#